data_AF-A0A9P8L6L4-F1
#
_entry.id   AF-A0A9P8L6L4-F1
#
_cell.length_a   1.000
_cell.length_b   1.000
_cell.length_c   1.000
_cell.angle_alpha   90.00
_cell.angle_beta   90.00
_cell.angle_gamma   90.00
#
_symmetry.space_group_name_H-M   'P 1'
#
loop_
_entity.id
_entity.type
_entity.pdbx_description
1 polymer ?
#
loop_
_entity_poly.entity_id
_entity_poly.type
_entity_poly.pdbx_seq_one_letter_code
_entity_poly.pdbx_strand_id
1 'polypeptide(L)'
;MMHALSSHQPRSICQLCRFISQQPAPKAPWKRSAAFTGTRAFGASRTTQSSRSAPTKREAPAAASRTPPRDASLSTALRKQTLLDAAVELQRVRETVDSILSSQEQPSEEAVLHVLRSCEDLARRLVASPTGSKDGNPASALLSLDDTASRPGPPASRTPRAMHPSTKQAIDTLSSYAYLLLLHPPVFISLNVLSSYVTVQTHLSRPETFPKIFRLYATKPMPKARPTGGSSPEANEANYVLPNPNKAAFAIPLPLAITALDCAISQRSLSTTLAIVDSTVATPSFRRSKFIRRALPPLVGFSLAPVATYSLASQLSEYQATMDPTTATNIAFAGILAYVGFTASLGLVAVTTANDQMDRVTWVTGTPLRERWIREEERAAMDRVAQAWGFKETWRRGEEEGEEWEALRECLGLRGMVLDKVALMEGME
;
A
#
# COMPACT_ATOMS: atom_id res chain seq x y z
N MET A 1 -35.42 -53.12 32.46
CA MET A 1 -35.59 -54.29 31.56
C MET A 1 -35.41 -53.80 30.13
N MET A 2 -34.36 -54.31 29.48
CA MET A 2 -34.14 -54.50 28.04
C MET A 2 -33.97 -53.31 27.07
N HIS A 3 -32.83 -53.40 26.39
CA HIS A 3 -32.33 -52.69 25.20
C HIS A 3 -33.09 -53.07 23.91
N ALA A 4 -33.06 -52.16 22.91
CA ALA A 4 -32.92 -52.45 21.47
C ALA A 4 -32.54 -51.12 20.77
N LEU A 5 -31.30 -50.83 20.40
CA LEU A 5 -30.50 -51.27 19.23
C LEU A 5 -31.15 -51.09 17.84
N SER A 6 -30.68 -50.03 17.18
CA SER A 6 -30.07 -49.99 15.84
C SER A 6 -30.87 -50.43 14.61
N SER A 7 -31.14 -49.46 13.72
CA SER A 7 -31.05 -49.68 12.27
C SER A 7 -30.62 -48.38 11.58
N HIS A 8 -29.30 -48.19 11.43
CA HIS A 8 -28.74 -47.18 10.53
C HIS A 8 -28.86 -47.66 9.08
N GLN A 9 -29.78 -47.06 8.32
CA GLN A 9 -29.81 -47.18 6.86
C GLN A 9 -28.63 -46.40 6.25
N PRO A 10 -27.78 -47.01 5.39
CA PRO A 10 -26.77 -46.27 4.64
C PRO A 10 -27.46 -45.42 3.57
N ARG A 11 -27.31 -44.09 3.67
CA ARG A 11 -27.78 -43.14 2.67
C ARG A 11 -27.06 -43.42 1.34
N SER A 12 -27.84 -43.67 0.29
CA SER A 12 -27.36 -43.84 -1.07
C SER A 12 -26.55 -42.61 -1.52
N ILE A 13 -25.25 -42.82 -1.74
CA ILE A 13 -24.34 -41.82 -2.30
C ILE A 13 -24.83 -41.45 -3.71
N CYS A 14 -24.96 -40.14 -3.97
CA CYS A 14 -25.34 -39.59 -5.27
C CYS A 14 -24.48 -40.17 -6.40
N GLN A 15 -25.09 -40.64 -7.49
CA GLN A 15 -24.39 -41.23 -8.63
C GLN A 15 -23.36 -40.25 -9.25
N LEU A 16 -23.58 -38.93 -9.16
CA LEU A 16 -22.59 -37.93 -9.56
C LEU A 16 -21.31 -37.96 -8.69
N CYS A 17 -21.44 -38.18 -7.38
CA CYS A 17 -20.29 -38.26 -6.48
C CYS A 17 -19.44 -39.51 -6.75
N ARG A 18 -20.10 -40.62 -7.16
CA ARG A 18 -19.39 -41.83 -7.59
C ARG A 18 -18.65 -41.63 -8.92
N PHE A 19 -19.22 -40.86 -9.85
CA PHE A 19 -18.57 -40.56 -11.13
C PHE A 19 -17.32 -39.67 -10.95
N ILE A 20 -17.40 -38.65 -10.09
CA ILE A 20 -16.25 -37.76 -9.82
C ILE A 20 -15.12 -38.52 -9.09
N SER A 21 -15.46 -39.41 -8.16
CA SER A 21 -14.47 -40.21 -7.42
C SER A 21 -13.76 -41.29 -8.27
N GLN A 22 -14.30 -41.63 -9.45
CA GLN A 22 -13.75 -42.66 -10.33
C GLN A 22 -12.89 -42.10 -11.47
N GLN A 23 -12.65 -40.79 -11.54
CA GLN A 23 -11.75 -40.25 -12.55
C GLN A 23 -10.29 -40.55 -12.19
N PRO A 24 -9.55 -41.32 -13.03
CA PRO A 24 -8.12 -41.50 -12.85
C PRO A 24 -7.40 -40.17 -13.09
N ALA A 25 -6.50 -39.80 -12.18
CA ALA A 25 -5.64 -38.64 -12.34
C ALA A 25 -4.86 -38.72 -13.68
N PRO A 26 -4.88 -37.68 -14.53
CA PRO A 26 -4.11 -37.69 -15.76
C PRO A 26 -2.62 -37.64 -15.44
N LYS A 27 -1.92 -38.75 -15.68
CA LYS A 27 -0.45 -38.81 -15.72
C LYS A 27 0.02 -38.00 -16.93
N ALA A 28 0.57 -36.81 -16.71
CA ALA A 28 1.18 -36.01 -17.76
C ALA A 28 2.45 -36.71 -18.30
N PRO A 29 2.57 -36.95 -19.62
CA PRO A 29 3.79 -37.48 -20.20
C PRO A 29 4.84 -36.37 -20.34
N TRP A 30 5.98 -36.60 -19.70
CA TRP A 30 7.24 -35.88 -19.91
C TRP A 30 7.61 -35.95 -21.40
N LYS A 31 7.57 -34.81 -22.11
CA LYS A 31 8.18 -34.69 -23.43
C LYS A 31 9.27 -33.63 -23.37
N ARG A 32 10.51 -34.09 -23.55
CA ARG A 32 11.64 -33.27 -23.98
C ARG A 32 11.43 -32.94 -25.45
N SER A 33 11.57 -31.69 -25.84
CA SER A 33 11.76 -31.32 -27.24
C SER A 33 12.86 -30.29 -27.34
N ALA A 34 13.73 -30.56 -28.30
CA ALA A 34 15.00 -29.94 -28.55
C ALA A 34 14.87 -28.60 -29.29
N ALA A 35 15.93 -27.80 -29.10
CA ALA A 35 16.53 -26.83 -30.00
C ALA A 35 15.73 -26.37 -31.23
N PHE A 36 15.42 -25.08 -31.26
CA PHE A 36 15.35 -24.33 -32.51
C PHE A 36 16.32 -23.15 -32.44
N THR A 37 17.31 -23.19 -33.32
CA THR A 37 18.29 -22.15 -33.60
C THR A 37 17.61 -20.95 -34.23
N GLY A 38 17.81 -19.77 -33.64
CA GLY A 38 17.32 -18.50 -34.17
C GLY A 38 18.31 -17.38 -33.85
N THR A 39 19.33 -17.24 -34.68
CA THR A 39 20.32 -16.17 -34.67
C THR A 39 19.69 -14.80 -34.89
N ARG A 40 19.82 -13.87 -33.94
CA ARG A 40 19.99 -12.43 -34.21
C ARG A 40 20.90 -11.79 -33.18
N ALA A 41 22.07 -11.37 -33.66
CA ALA A 41 23.05 -10.57 -32.95
C ALA A 41 22.63 -9.08 -32.99
N PHE A 42 22.68 -8.39 -31.85
CA PHE A 42 22.85 -6.95 -31.81
C PHE A 42 23.94 -6.60 -30.79
N GLY A 43 24.89 -5.80 -31.26
CA GLY A 43 26.22 -5.64 -30.70
C GLY A 43 26.29 -4.84 -29.40
N ALA A 44 27.18 -5.30 -28.54
CA ALA A 44 27.77 -4.54 -27.46
C ALA A 44 28.79 -3.54 -28.01
N SER A 45 28.82 -2.33 -27.45
CA SER A 45 30.01 -1.49 -27.48
C SER A 45 30.17 -0.83 -26.11
N ARG A 46 31.03 -1.46 -25.28
CA ARG A 46 31.62 -0.88 -24.07
C ARG A 46 33.01 -0.40 -24.47
N THR A 47 33.21 0.92 -24.43
CA THR A 47 34.56 1.49 -24.52
C THR A 47 34.97 1.97 -23.14
N THR A 48 35.91 1.22 -22.55
CA THR A 48 36.72 1.61 -21.41
C THR A 48 37.80 2.58 -21.87
N GLN A 49 37.89 3.77 -21.28
CA GLN A 49 39.13 4.55 -21.28
C GLN A 49 39.50 4.95 -19.86
N SER A 50 40.53 4.25 -19.39
CA SER A 50 41.37 4.57 -18.25
C SER A 50 42.42 5.57 -18.72
N SER A 51 42.52 6.73 -18.07
CA SER A 51 43.71 7.58 -18.14
C SER A 51 44.12 7.99 -16.73
N ARG A 52 45.26 7.43 -16.31
CA ARG A 52 46.10 7.86 -15.19
C ARG A 52 46.58 9.31 -15.40
N SER A 53 46.57 10.10 -14.34
CA SER A 53 47.55 11.18 -14.15
C SER A 53 47.80 11.40 -12.65
N ALA A 54 49.08 11.50 -12.33
CA ALA A 54 49.67 11.59 -10.99
C ALA A 54 49.63 13.04 -10.44
N PRO A 55 49.93 13.26 -9.13
CA PRO A 55 49.63 14.50 -8.43
C PRO A 55 50.79 15.50 -8.44
N THR A 56 50.49 16.79 -8.53
CA THR A 56 51.42 17.89 -8.30
C THR A 56 51.11 18.61 -7.00
N LYS A 57 52.10 18.62 -6.09
CA LYS A 57 52.20 19.44 -4.89
C LYS A 57 52.05 20.93 -5.22
N ARG A 58 51.33 21.69 -4.38
CA ARG A 58 51.71 23.07 -4.07
C ARG A 58 51.16 23.54 -2.73
N GLU A 59 52.02 24.34 -2.08
CA GLU A 59 52.02 24.75 -0.69
C GLU A 59 50.89 25.73 -0.30
N ALA A 60 50.63 25.77 1.00
CA ALA A 60 49.84 26.79 1.69
C ALA A 60 50.54 28.18 1.69
N PRO A 61 49.81 29.24 2.06
CA PRO A 61 50.08 29.77 3.39
C PRO A 61 48.83 30.13 4.21
N ALA A 62 49.04 30.14 5.53
CA ALA A 62 48.09 30.49 6.56
C ALA A 62 47.87 32.01 6.66
N ALA A 63 46.64 32.42 6.99
CA ALA A 63 46.36 33.69 7.65
C ALA A 63 45.17 33.52 8.60
N ALA A 64 45.43 33.75 9.88
CA ALA A 64 44.50 33.64 10.98
C ALA A 64 43.49 34.80 11.00
N SER A 65 42.25 34.51 11.38
CA SER A 65 41.41 35.45 12.13
C SER A 65 40.44 34.67 13.01
N ARG A 66 40.78 34.62 14.30
CA ARG A 66 39.93 34.13 15.38
C ARG A 66 38.82 35.15 15.63
N THR A 67 37.57 34.76 15.40
CA THR A 67 36.40 35.42 16.00
C THR A 67 35.62 34.37 16.81
N PRO A 68 35.20 34.68 18.05
CA PRO A 68 34.42 33.74 18.87
C PRO A 68 32.97 33.64 18.36
N PRO A 69 32.33 32.44 18.40
CA PRO A 69 30.97 32.28 17.89
C PRO A 69 29.96 32.80 18.92
N ARG A 70 29.28 33.90 18.59
CA ARG A 70 28.20 34.47 19.42
C ARG A 70 26.82 33.86 19.12
N ASP A 71 26.73 32.93 18.16
CA ASP A 71 25.46 32.43 17.60
C ASP A 71 24.98 31.07 18.14
N ALA A 72 25.79 30.39 18.96
CA ALA A 72 25.40 29.10 19.57
C ALA A 72 24.35 29.25 20.69
N SER A 73 24.29 30.40 21.35
CA SER A 73 23.35 30.66 22.44
C SER A 73 21.93 30.97 21.93
N LEU A 74 21.81 31.67 20.80
CA LEU A 74 20.53 32.00 20.16
C LEU A 74 19.85 30.75 19.59
N SER A 75 20.59 29.87 18.92
CA SER A 75 20.06 28.60 18.37
C SER A 75 19.62 27.63 19.48
N THR A 76 20.31 27.62 20.62
CA THR A 76 19.94 26.78 21.77
C THR A 76 18.73 27.34 22.52
N ALA A 77 18.61 28.66 22.65
CA ALA A 77 17.44 29.32 23.24
C ALA A 77 16.19 29.15 22.38
N LEU A 78 16.29 29.31 21.06
CA LEU A 78 15.21 29.06 20.11
C LEU A 78 14.76 27.59 20.13
N ARG A 79 15.72 26.66 20.27
CA ARG A 79 15.44 25.23 20.41
C ARG A 79 14.75 24.87 21.72
N LYS A 80 15.09 25.53 22.82
CA LYS A 80 14.40 25.37 24.11
C LYS A 80 12.99 25.96 24.05
N GLN A 81 12.80 27.13 23.44
CA GLN A 81 11.49 27.76 23.25
C GLN A 81 10.57 26.88 22.39
N THR A 82 11.04 26.39 21.24
CA THR A 82 10.25 25.49 20.38
C THR A 82 9.86 24.16 21.05
N LEU A 83 10.69 23.61 21.92
CA LEU A 83 10.35 22.42 22.70
C LEU A 83 9.35 22.71 23.84
N LEU A 84 9.46 23.88 24.47
CA LEU A 84 8.51 24.32 25.50
C LEU A 84 7.14 24.61 24.88
N ASP A 85 7.11 25.29 23.73
CA ASP A 85 5.88 25.54 22.97
C ASP A 85 5.24 24.23 22.49
N ALA A 86 6.05 23.27 22.04
CA ALA A 86 5.56 21.94 21.66
C ALA A 86 4.95 21.17 22.84
N ALA A 87 5.51 21.31 24.05
CA ALA A 87 4.97 20.66 25.25
C ALA A 87 3.63 21.29 25.69
N VAL A 88 3.50 22.61 25.63
CA VAL A 88 2.24 23.33 25.93
C VAL A 88 1.14 22.92 24.95
N GLU A 89 1.46 22.86 23.65
CA GLU A 89 0.50 22.41 22.65
C GLU A 89 0.14 20.92 22.80
N LEU A 90 1.07 20.06 23.21
CA LEU A 90 0.78 18.66 23.53
C LEU A 90 -0.24 18.55 24.67
N GLN A 91 -0.13 19.43 25.67
CA GLN A 91 -1.06 19.47 26.79
C GLN A 91 -2.45 19.97 26.36
N ARG A 92 -2.53 20.96 25.46
CA ARG A 92 -3.81 21.39 24.85
C ARG A 92 -4.47 20.30 24.02
N VAL A 93 -3.68 19.58 23.21
CA VAL A 93 -4.18 18.43 22.45
C VAL A 93 -4.68 17.34 23.41
N ARG A 94 -3.97 17.10 24.51
CA ARG A 94 -4.43 16.16 25.52
C ARG A 94 -5.76 16.58 26.15
N GLU A 95 -5.89 17.82 26.61
CA GLU A 95 -7.12 18.33 27.23
C GLU A 95 -8.31 18.27 26.27
N THR A 96 -8.10 18.59 25.00
CA THR A 96 -9.14 18.46 23.96
C THR A 96 -9.51 17.00 23.70
N VAL A 97 -8.54 16.08 23.61
CA VAL A 97 -8.81 14.64 23.50
C VAL A 97 -9.57 14.14 24.73
N ASP A 98 -9.15 14.48 25.94
CA ASP A 98 -9.78 14.06 27.19
C ASP A 98 -11.21 14.59 27.31
N SER A 99 -11.50 15.81 26.84
CA SER A 99 -12.87 16.34 26.77
C SER A 99 -13.76 15.57 25.77
N ILE A 100 -13.20 15.15 24.63
CA ILE A 100 -13.92 14.32 23.64
C ILE A 100 -14.15 12.91 24.16
N LEU A 101 -13.19 12.34 24.89
CA LEU A 101 -13.32 11.02 25.52
C LEU A 101 -14.31 11.03 26.67
N SER A 102 -14.44 12.15 27.39
CA SER A 102 -15.39 12.31 28.49
C SER A 102 -16.82 12.60 28.02
N SER A 103 -16.98 13.10 26.80
CA SER A 103 -18.30 13.33 26.20
C SER A 103 -18.89 12.03 25.65
N GLN A 104 -20.11 11.69 26.10
CA GLN A 104 -20.91 10.61 25.52
C GLN A 104 -21.62 11.02 24.21
N GLU A 105 -21.57 12.31 23.85
CA GLU A 105 -22.16 12.80 22.62
C GLU A 105 -21.26 12.51 21.41
N GLN A 106 -21.88 12.20 20.26
CA GLN A 106 -21.15 11.99 19.01
C GLN A 106 -20.39 13.26 18.64
N PRO A 107 -19.04 13.26 18.65
CA PRO A 107 -18.28 14.44 18.29
C PRO A 107 -18.46 14.73 16.80
N SER A 108 -18.52 16.02 16.44
CA SER A 108 -18.59 16.43 15.04
C SER A 108 -17.33 15.99 14.30
N GLU A 109 -17.48 15.59 13.03
CA GLU A 109 -16.34 15.16 12.21
C GLU A 109 -15.27 16.26 12.12
N GLU A 110 -15.72 17.52 12.04
CA GLU A 110 -14.84 18.70 11.97
C GLU A 110 -13.99 18.88 13.23
N ALA A 111 -14.55 18.63 14.42
CA ALA A 111 -13.80 18.71 15.68
C ALA A 111 -12.69 17.66 15.73
N VAL A 112 -12.97 16.43 15.29
CA VAL A 112 -11.99 15.34 15.20
C VAL A 112 -10.88 15.68 14.20
N LEU A 113 -11.25 16.23 13.04
CA LEU A 113 -10.28 16.67 12.03
C LEU A 113 -9.41 17.82 12.53
N HIS A 114 -9.97 18.77 13.27
CA HIS A 114 -9.20 19.87 13.85
C HIS A 114 -8.12 19.35 14.81
N VAL A 115 -8.50 18.45 15.72
CA VAL A 115 -7.54 17.82 16.66
C VAL A 115 -6.45 17.06 15.90
N LEU A 116 -6.82 16.28 14.88
CA LEU A 116 -5.83 15.53 14.08
C LEU A 116 -4.89 16.45 13.29
N ARG A 117 -5.36 17.59 12.80
CA ARG A 117 -4.50 18.60 12.15
C ARG A 117 -3.53 19.23 13.15
N SER A 118 -3.99 19.57 14.35
CA SER A 118 -3.11 20.02 15.43
C SER A 118 -2.05 18.96 15.78
N CYS A 119 -2.44 17.68 15.85
CA CYS A 119 -1.49 16.57 16.01
C CYS A 119 -0.49 16.48 14.86
N GLU A 120 -0.91 16.73 13.62
CA GLU A 120 -0.04 16.71 12.44
C GLU A 120 1.00 17.83 12.49
N ASP A 121 0.58 19.05 12.80
CA ASP A 121 1.49 20.19 12.92
C ASP A 121 2.50 19.98 14.06
N LEU A 122 2.07 19.39 15.17
CA LEU A 122 2.98 18.99 16.24
C LEU A 122 3.93 17.88 15.82
N ALA A 123 3.44 16.83 15.16
CA ALA A 123 4.28 15.76 14.64
C ALA A 123 5.35 16.30 13.69
N ARG A 124 4.98 17.21 12.78
CA ARG A 124 5.93 17.89 11.90
C ARG A 124 6.95 18.69 12.68
N ARG A 125 6.57 19.46 13.71
CA ARG A 125 7.53 20.23 14.53
C ARG A 125 8.46 19.34 15.34
N LEU A 126 7.96 18.23 15.89
CA LEU A 126 8.75 17.28 16.65
C LEU A 126 9.78 16.56 15.77
N VAL A 127 9.39 16.18 14.56
CA VAL A 127 10.28 15.48 13.60
C VAL A 127 11.16 16.43 12.81
N ALA A 128 10.72 17.66 12.52
CA ALA A 128 11.51 18.76 11.96
C ALA A 128 12.40 19.46 13.00
N SER A 129 12.38 18.98 14.25
CA SER A 129 13.40 19.28 15.26
C SER A 129 14.51 18.22 15.31
N PRO A 130 15.21 17.83 14.20
CA PRO A 130 16.52 17.25 14.32
C PRO A 130 17.55 18.38 14.27
N THR A 131 18.42 18.39 15.27
CA THR A 131 19.83 18.82 15.19
C THR A 131 20.34 19.11 13.76
N GLY A 132 20.54 20.38 13.44
CA GLY A 132 21.21 20.82 12.21
C GLY A 132 20.30 21.67 11.34
N SER A 133 20.46 22.99 11.47
CA SER A 133 20.07 23.91 10.41
C SER A 133 20.60 23.38 9.08
N LYS A 134 19.81 23.54 8.01
CA LYS A 134 20.25 23.32 6.63
C LYS A 134 21.32 24.32 6.16
N ASP A 135 21.91 25.06 7.09
CA ASP A 135 22.97 26.06 6.88
C ASP A 135 24.26 25.65 7.63
N GLY A 136 24.57 24.34 7.64
CA GLY A 136 25.79 23.80 8.20
C GLY A 136 26.86 23.64 7.13
N ASN A 137 27.80 24.57 7.09
CA ASN A 137 29.08 24.49 6.38
C ASN A 137 29.62 23.03 6.35
N PRO A 138 30.03 22.47 5.19
CA PRO A 138 30.56 21.09 5.09
C PRO A 138 31.71 20.79 6.06
N ALA A 139 32.43 21.81 6.53
CA ALA A 139 33.47 21.69 7.56
C ALA A 139 32.93 21.21 8.93
N SER A 140 31.70 21.57 9.31
CA SER A 140 31.11 21.17 10.61
C SER A 140 30.69 19.69 10.64
N ALA A 141 30.37 19.12 9.48
CA ALA A 141 30.14 17.68 9.33
C ALA A 141 31.45 16.88 9.40
N LEU A 142 32.56 17.45 8.94
CA LEU A 142 33.89 16.84 9.05
C LEU A 142 34.46 16.92 10.47
N LEU A 143 34.25 18.04 11.19
CA LEU A 143 34.67 18.20 12.58
C LEU A 143 33.92 17.25 13.54
N SER A 144 32.64 16.96 13.26
CA SER A 144 31.86 15.99 14.05
C SER A 144 32.32 14.53 13.86
N LEU A 145 33.11 14.24 12.83
CA LEU A 145 33.74 12.93 12.62
C LEU A 145 35.04 12.79 13.42
N ASP A 146 35.75 13.90 13.67
CA ASP A 146 37.06 13.89 14.33
C ASP A 146 36.96 13.63 15.86
N ASP A 147 35.85 14.01 16.49
CA ASP A 147 35.58 13.68 17.90
C ASP A 147 35.33 12.17 18.15
N THR A 148 35.16 11.36 17.09
CA THR A 148 35.05 9.89 17.22
C THR A 148 36.39 9.15 17.07
N ALA A 149 37.48 9.86 16.78
CA ALA A 149 38.80 9.25 16.53
C ALA A 149 39.57 8.84 17.80
N SER A 150 39.01 9.04 19.01
CA SER A 150 39.68 8.72 20.27
C SER A 150 39.09 7.52 21.02
N ARG A 151 38.78 6.40 20.34
CA ARG A 151 38.70 5.07 20.99
C ARG A 151 38.69 3.93 19.95
N PRO A 152 39.61 2.95 20.01
CA PRO A 152 39.59 1.82 19.08
C PRO A 152 38.55 0.79 19.53
N GLY A 153 37.48 0.65 18.73
CA GLY A 153 36.45 -0.38 18.86
C GLY A 153 35.76 -0.61 17.49
N PRO A 154 35.25 -1.81 17.20
CA PRO A 154 34.89 -2.23 15.84
C PRO A 154 33.68 -1.45 15.26
N PRO A 155 33.58 -1.35 13.91
CA PRO A 155 32.62 -0.46 13.25
C PRO A 155 31.20 -1.00 13.34
N ALA A 156 30.45 -0.50 14.34
CA ALA A 156 29.03 -0.75 14.45
C ALA A 156 28.25 0.08 13.41
N SER A 157 27.31 -0.61 12.76
CA SER A 157 26.22 -0.09 11.93
C SER A 157 25.78 1.33 12.25
N ARG A 158 25.51 2.12 11.21
CA ARG A 158 24.83 3.43 11.27
C ARG A 158 23.49 3.30 12.02
N THR A 159 23.52 3.45 13.33
CA THR A 159 22.32 3.61 14.15
C THR A 159 21.71 4.98 13.86
N PRO A 160 20.38 5.11 13.73
CA PRO A 160 19.75 6.43 13.65
C PRO A 160 20.12 7.20 14.92
N ARG A 161 20.69 8.40 14.74
CA ARG A 161 21.12 9.31 15.80
C ARG A 161 20.04 9.33 16.88
N ALA A 162 20.36 8.82 18.07
CA ALA A 162 19.38 8.59 19.13
C ALA A 162 18.66 9.90 19.45
N MET A 163 17.39 9.98 19.06
CA MET A 163 16.54 11.12 19.36
C MET A 163 16.45 11.31 20.88
N HIS A 164 16.44 12.57 21.33
CA HIS A 164 16.41 12.92 22.75
C HIS A 164 15.25 12.18 23.44
N PRO A 165 15.45 11.56 24.61
CA PRO A 165 14.45 10.69 25.24
C PRO A 165 13.11 11.39 25.48
N SER A 166 13.11 12.70 25.78
CA SER A 166 11.87 13.47 25.94
C SER A 166 11.07 13.62 24.62
N THR A 167 11.75 13.74 23.48
CA THR A 167 11.10 13.83 22.16
C THR A 167 10.49 12.49 21.76
N LYS A 168 11.16 11.38 22.08
CA LYS A 168 10.59 10.03 21.88
C LYS A 168 9.33 9.82 22.73
N GLN A 169 9.38 10.19 24.01
CA GLN A 169 8.21 10.13 24.89
C GLN A 169 7.06 11.01 24.38
N ALA A 170 7.34 12.22 23.90
CA ALA A 170 6.34 13.10 23.31
C ALA A 170 5.69 12.52 22.04
N ILE A 171 6.47 11.83 21.22
CA ILE A 171 5.96 11.12 20.02
C ILE A 171 5.08 9.94 20.41
N ASP A 172 5.50 9.17 21.43
CA ASP A 172 4.76 8.00 21.90
C ASP A 172 3.44 8.41 22.55
N THR A 173 3.45 9.48 23.35
CA THR A 173 2.22 10.03 23.93
C THR A 173 1.29 10.54 22.84
N LEU A 174 1.77 11.34 21.88
CA LEU A 174 0.96 11.86 20.78
C LEU A 174 0.37 10.74 19.92
N SER A 175 1.18 9.73 19.57
CA SER A 175 0.71 8.55 18.84
C SER A 175 -0.36 7.78 19.63
N SER A 176 -0.18 7.62 20.94
CA SER A 176 -1.15 6.96 21.81
C SER A 176 -2.47 7.74 21.91
N TYR A 177 -2.45 9.07 22.00
CA TYR A 177 -3.66 9.89 22.05
C TYR A 177 -4.41 9.84 20.72
N ALA A 178 -3.71 9.96 19.59
CA ALA A 178 -4.32 9.83 18.27
C ALA A 178 -4.98 8.44 18.09
N TYR A 179 -4.32 7.40 18.60
CA TYR A 179 -4.85 6.03 18.60
C TYR A 179 -6.09 5.87 19.48
N LEU A 180 -6.06 6.39 20.71
CA LEU A 180 -7.18 6.33 21.66
C LEU A 180 -8.40 7.10 21.16
N LEU A 181 -8.19 8.26 20.54
CA LEU A 181 -9.26 9.06 19.93
C LEU A 181 -10.01 8.28 18.86
N LEU A 182 -9.32 7.51 18.02
CA LEU A 182 -9.97 6.68 17.00
C LEU A 182 -10.62 5.40 17.56
N LEU A 183 -10.13 4.89 18.68
CA LEU A 183 -10.70 3.73 19.35
C LEU A 183 -12.04 4.05 20.03
N HIS A 184 -12.25 5.31 20.41
CA HIS A 184 -13.44 5.75 21.14
C HIS A 184 -14.74 5.43 20.36
N PRO A 185 -15.70 4.68 20.93
CA PRO A 185 -16.89 4.21 20.22
C PRO A 185 -17.72 5.28 19.48
N PRO A 186 -18.01 6.48 20.03
CA PRO A 186 -18.86 7.46 19.36
C PRO A 186 -18.17 8.21 18.21
N VAL A 187 -16.83 8.09 18.04
CA VAL A 187 -16.11 8.78 16.96
C VAL A 187 -16.35 8.08 15.62
N PHE A 188 -16.96 8.76 14.66
CA PHE A 188 -17.09 8.24 13.29
C PHE A 188 -15.75 8.33 12.55
N ILE A 189 -15.29 7.21 11.98
CA ILE A 189 -14.06 7.19 11.17
C ILE A 189 -14.47 7.39 9.71
N SER A 190 -14.39 8.63 9.24
CA SER A 190 -14.51 8.95 7.82
C SER A 190 -13.19 8.68 7.08
N LEU A 191 -13.24 8.68 5.74
CA LEU A 191 -12.02 8.53 4.94
C LEU A 191 -11.05 9.70 5.16
N ASN A 192 -11.57 10.91 5.39
CA ASN A 192 -10.75 12.10 5.66
C ASN A 192 -10.02 11.96 6.99
N VAL A 193 -10.74 11.53 8.04
CA VAL A 193 -10.19 11.25 9.36
C VAL A 193 -9.10 10.17 9.27
N LEU A 194 -9.35 9.09 8.52
CA LEU A 194 -8.37 8.04 8.29
C LEU A 194 -7.13 8.56 7.57
N SER A 195 -7.30 9.42 6.56
CA SER A 195 -6.20 9.98 5.80
C SER A 195 -5.29 10.86 6.68
N SER A 196 -5.87 11.75 7.49
CA SER A 196 -5.13 12.59 8.44
C SER A 196 -4.45 11.75 9.52
N TYR A 197 -5.09 10.68 9.99
CA TYR A 197 -4.45 9.78 10.94
C TYR A 197 -3.20 9.09 10.35
N VAL A 198 -3.30 8.61 9.12
CA VAL A 198 -2.17 7.97 8.45
C VAL A 198 -1.04 8.98 8.23
N THR A 199 -1.33 10.21 7.78
CA THR A 199 -0.28 11.24 7.63
C THR A 199 0.41 11.53 8.97
N VAL A 200 -0.35 11.73 10.05
CA VAL A 200 0.19 11.90 11.41
C VAL A 200 1.12 10.75 11.80
N GLN A 201 0.67 9.50 11.69
CA GLN A 201 1.48 8.34 12.11
C GLN A 201 2.67 8.06 11.17
N THR A 202 2.55 8.41 9.88
CA THR A 202 3.71 8.34 8.96
C THR A 202 4.78 9.36 9.35
N HIS A 203 4.40 10.56 9.78
CA HIS A 203 5.35 11.54 10.32
C HIS A 203 6.00 11.03 11.60
N LEU A 204 5.22 10.48 12.52
CA LEU A 204 5.73 9.91 13.79
C LEU A 204 6.53 8.61 13.59
N SER A 205 6.50 8.03 12.39
CA SER A 205 7.09 6.73 12.09
C SER A 205 6.61 5.66 13.08
N ARG A 206 5.29 5.46 13.23
CA ARG A 206 4.68 4.44 14.11
C ARG A 206 3.59 3.61 13.39
N PRO A 207 3.99 2.63 12.55
CA PRO A 207 3.10 1.83 11.70
C PRO A 207 2.38 0.68 12.42
N GLU A 208 2.79 0.29 13.63
CA GLU A 208 2.20 -0.81 14.40
C GLU A 208 0.68 -0.64 14.61
N THR A 209 0.21 0.60 14.64
CA THR A 209 -1.20 0.95 14.88
C THR A 209 -2.08 0.84 13.63
N PHE A 210 -1.49 0.80 12.42
CA PHE A 210 -2.23 0.82 11.16
C PHE A 210 -3.16 -0.38 10.96
N PRO A 211 -2.72 -1.64 11.11
CA PRO A 211 -3.59 -2.79 10.82
C PRO A 211 -4.85 -2.80 11.67
N LYS A 212 -4.74 -2.40 12.94
CA LYS A 212 -5.88 -2.36 13.86
C LYS A 212 -6.88 -1.27 13.49
N ILE A 213 -6.41 -0.08 13.11
CA ILE A 213 -7.30 1.01 12.70
C ILE A 213 -7.96 0.75 11.35
N PHE A 214 -7.25 0.14 10.40
CA PHE A 214 -7.85 -0.27 9.13
C PHE A 214 -8.96 -1.31 9.32
N ARG A 215 -8.78 -2.26 10.26
CA ARG A 215 -9.85 -3.18 10.66
C ARG A 215 -11.00 -2.46 11.36
N LEU A 216 -10.72 -1.50 12.24
CA LEU A 216 -11.75 -0.70 12.90
C LEU A 216 -12.56 0.13 11.90
N TYR A 217 -11.92 0.75 10.91
CA TYR A 217 -12.62 1.50 9.86
C TYR A 217 -13.71 0.67 9.15
N ALA A 218 -13.46 -0.62 8.93
CA ALA A 218 -14.42 -1.51 8.28
C ALA A 218 -15.48 -2.11 9.23
N THR A 219 -15.21 -2.17 10.54
CA THR A 219 -16.03 -2.92 11.52
C THR A 219 -16.69 -2.05 12.58
N LYS A 220 -16.31 -0.77 12.70
CA LYS A 220 -16.73 0.09 13.81
C LYS A 220 -18.24 0.35 13.77
N PRO A 221 -18.97 0.05 14.85
CA PRO A 221 -20.41 0.32 14.92
C PRO A 221 -20.66 1.83 14.82
N MET A 222 -21.62 2.22 13.98
CA MET A 222 -21.96 3.62 13.76
C MET A 222 -23.25 3.96 14.54
N PRO A 223 -23.25 5.00 15.38
CA PRO A 223 -24.50 5.46 15.99
C PRO A 223 -25.43 5.95 14.86
N LYS A 224 -26.68 5.47 14.82
CA LYS A 224 -27.69 6.09 13.96
C LYS A 224 -27.90 7.52 14.43
N ALA A 225 -27.92 8.47 13.49
CA ALA A 225 -28.33 9.84 13.77
C ALA A 225 -29.66 9.81 14.55
N ARG A 226 -29.67 10.45 15.72
CA ARG A 226 -30.85 10.50 16.58
C ARG A 226 -32.01 11.09 15.77
N PRO A 227 -33.16 10.40 15.63
CA PRO A 227 -34.30 10.98 14.94
C PRO A 227 -34.75 12.22 15.73
N THR A 228 -34.76 13.37 15.06
CA THR A 228 -35.03 14.72 15.59
C THR A 228 -36.50 14.97 16.00
N GLY A 229 -37.25 13.93 16.40
CA GLY A 229 -38.70 14.06 16.59
C GLY A 229 -39.38 13.07 17.54
N GLY A 230 -38.66 12.42 18.46
CA GLY A 230 -39.27 11.47 19.42
C GLY A 230 -38.80 11.70 20.85
N SER A 231 -39.59 12.41 21.65
CA SER A 231 -39.39 12.63 23.09
C SER A 231 -39.84 11.42 23.93
N SER A 232 -39.37 10.22 23.59
CA SER A 232 -39.60 9.01 24.38
C SER A 232 -38.34 8.64 25.19
N PRO A 233 -38.44 8.39 26.50
CA PRO A 233 -37.28 8.14 27.37
C PRO A 233 -36.52 6.83 27.08
N GLU A 234 -37.06 5.93 26.26
CA GLU A 234 -36.39 4.71 25.77
C GLU A 234 -35.57 4.93 24.48
N ALA A 235 -35.60 6.14 23.89
CA ALA A 235 -34.83 6.50 22.68
C ALA A 235 -33.39 7.00 22.98
N ASN A 236 -32.95 6.91 24.24
CA ASN A 236 -31.63 7.38 24.68
C ASN A 236 -30.51 6.37 24.47
N GLU A 237 -30.81 5.13 24.07
CA GLU A 237 -29.78 4.18 23.68
C GLU A 237 -29.43 4.42 22.21
N ALA A 238 -28.27 5.02 21.94
CA ALA A 238 -27.78 5.27 20.59
C ALA A 238 -27.80 3.95 19.80
N ASN A 239 -28.74 3.81 18.86
CA ASN A 239 -28.89 2.57 18.11
C ASN A 239 -27.70 2.41 17.16
N TYR A 240 -26.76 1.54 17.51
CA TYR A 240 -25.55 1.28 16.75
C TYR A 240 -25.80 0.30 15.60
N VAL A 241 -25.43 0.69 14.37
CA VAL A 241 -25.46 -0.19 13.20
C VAL A 241 -24.07 -0.77 12.99
N LEU A 242 -23.97 -2.10 12.95
CA LEU A 242 -22.75 -2.75 12.49
C LEU A 242 -22.58 -2.54 10.97
N PRO A 243 -21.48 -1.92 10.52
CA PRO A 243 -21.17 -1.87 9.11
C PRO A 243 -20.82 -3.25 8.58
N ASN A 244 -21.13 -3.50 7.31
CA ASN A 244 -20.66 -4.70 6.62
C ASN A 244 -19.23 -4.44 6.11
N PRO A 245 -18.21 -5.14 6.62
CA PRO A 245 -16.81 -4.90 6.25
C PRO A 245 -16.51 -5.21 4.78
N ASN A 246 -17.40 -5.95 4.10
CA ASN A 246 -17.23 -6.34 2.71
C ASN A 246 -17.84 -5.31 1.72
N LYS A 247 -18.40 -4.19 2.17
CA LYS A 247 -18.93 -3.15 1.28
C LYS A 247 -17.79 -2.36 0.63
N ALA A 248 -17.93 -2.04 -0.66
CA ALA A 248 -16.94 -1.27 -1.42
C ALA A 248 -16.74 0.17 -0.88
N ALA A 249 -17.74 0.71 -0.16
CA ALA A 249 -17.65 2.03 0.46
C ALA A 249 -16.57 2.11 1.56
N PHE A 250 -16.28 0.98 2.23
CA PHE A 250 -15.24 0.88 3.26
C PHE A 250 -13.89 0.41 2.70
N ALA A 251 -13.69 0.51 1.38
CA ALA A 251 -12.41 0.19 0.77
C ALA A 251 -11.40 1.32 1.03
N ILE A 252 -10.23 0.95 1.52
CA ILE A 252 -9.12 1.89 1.74
C ILE A 252 -8.53 2.27 0.37
N PRO A 253 -8.33 3.57 0.07
CA PRO A 253 -7.68 3.98 -1.17
C PRO A 253 -6.26 3.43 -1.28
N LEU A 254 -5.89 2.99 -2.48
CA LEU A 254 -4.54 2.52 -2.80
C LEU A 254 -3.40 3.48 -2.40
N PRO A 255 -3.46 4.81 -2.67
CA PRO A 255 -2.37 5.69 -2.28
C PRO A 255 -2.17 5.72 -0.76
N LEU A 256 -3.25 5.63 0.01
CA LEU A 256 -3.18 5.60 1.47
C LEU A 256 -2.58 4.29 2.00
N ALA A 257 -2.91 3.17 1.35
CA ALA A 257 -2.31 1.88 1.68
C ALA A 257 -0.81 1.87 1.38
N ILE A 258 -0.39 2.47 0.27
CA ILE A 258 1.02 2.59 -0.12
C ILE A 258 1.81 3.44 0.88
N THR A 259 1.30 4.61 1.28
CA THR A 259 2.02 5.45 2.26
C THR A 259 2.19 4.77 3.62
N ALA A 260 1.16 4.04 4.07
CA ALA A 260 1.25 3.24 5.28
C ALA A 260 2.27 2.09 5.15
N LEU A 261 2.29 1.42 3.99
CA LEU A 261 3.23 0.34 3.67
C LEU A 261 4.68 0.83 3.58
N ASP A 262 4.93 1.97 2.93
CA ASP A 262 6.26 2.58 2.83
C ASP A 262 6.79 2.99 4.21
N CYS A 263 5.91 3.47 5.09
CA CYS A 263 6.25 3.74 6.49
C CYS A 263 6.63 2.45 7.24
N ALA A 264 5.88 1.36 7.08
CA ALA A 264 6.20 0.08 7.70
C ALA A 264 7.51 -0.54 7.17
N ILE A 265 7.76 -0.43 5.87
CA ILE A 265 9.03 -0.80 5.22
C ILE A 265 10.19 -0.02 5.84
N SER A 266 10.03 1.30 6.01
CA SER A 266 11.08 2.15 6.59
C SER A 266 11.48 1.74 8.01
N GLN A 267 10.53 1.19 8.77
CA GLN A 267 10.76 0.64 10.09
C GLN A 267 11.32 -0.78 10.12
N ARG A 268 11.39 -1.47 8.98
CA ARG A 268 11.82 -2.88 8.88
C ARG A 268 11.05 -3.83 9.81
N SER A 269 9.73 -3.67 9.88
CA SER A 269 8.86 -4.61 10.59
C SER A 269 8.04 -5.44 9.59
N LEU A 270 8.46 -6.69 9.35
CA LEU A 270 7.84 -7.54 8.33
C LEU A 270 6.40 -7.92 8.71
N SER A 271 6.19 -8.31 9.97
CA SER A 271 4.88 -8.69 10.48
C SER A 271 3.84 -7.58 10.34
N THR A 272 4.20 -6.35 10.69
CA THR A 272 3.35 -5.15 10.53
C THR A 272 3.05 -4.90 9.06
N THR A 273 4.05 -5.03 8.19
CA THR A 273 3.91 -4.78 6.75
C THR A 273 2.95 -5.79 6.11
N LEU A 274 3.08 -7.07 6.42
CA LEU A 274 2.14 -8.10 5.97
C LEU A 274 0.72 -7.86 6.50
N ALA A 275 0.59 -7.47 7.77
CA ALA A 275 -0.70 -7.15 8.38
C ALA A 275 -1.36 -5.91 7.75
N ILE A 276 -0.58 -4.92 7.29
CA ILE A 276 -1.08 -3.78 6.51
C ILE A 276 -1.64 -4.27 5.18
N VAL A 277 -0.90 -5.12 4.45
CA VAL A 277 -1.40 -5.68 3.18
C VAL A 277 -2.71 -6.44 3.39
N ASP A 278 -2.81 -7.25 4.45
CA ASP A 278 -4.02 -8.02 4.79
C ASP A 278 -5.22 -7.13 5.13
N SER A 279 -4.99 -6.03 5.84
CA SER A 279 -6.05 -5.12 6.28
C SER A 279 -6.44 -4.07 5.23
N THR A 280 -5.67 -3.92 4.15
CA THR A 280 -5.91 -2.92 3.10
C THR A 280 -6.25 -3.59 1.77
N VAL A 281 -5.25 -4.04 1.03
CA VAL A 281 -5.35 -4.44 -0.38
C VAL A 281 -5.90 -5.86 -0.55
N ALA A 282 -5.63 -6.75 0.41
CA ALA A 282 -6.15 -8.12 0.38
C ALA A 282 -7.64 -8.22 0.75
N THR A 283 -8.27 -7.11 1.18
CA THR A 283 -9.65 -7.12 1.66
C THR A 283 -10.67 -7.31 0.52
N PRO A 284 -11.80 -8.00 0.78
CA PRO A 284 -12.87 -8.15 -0.21
C PRO A 284 -13.54 -6.81 -0.57
N SER A 285 -13.56 -5.84 0.35
CA SER A 285 -14.04 -4.47 0.08
C SER A 285 -13.18 -3.78 -0.98
N PHE A 286 -11.86 -3.88 -0.88
CA PHE A 286 -10.93 -3.33 -1.86
C PHE A 286 -11.12 -3.97 -3.24
N ARG A 287 -11.23 -5.29 -3.31
CA ARG A 287 -11.46 -6.02 -4.58
C ARG A 287 -12.77 -5.59 -5.26
N ARG A 288 -13.84 -5.38 -4.49
CA ARG A 288 -15.12 -4.87 -5.00
C ARG A 288 -15.01 -3.41 -5.47
N SER A 289 -14.33 -2.56 -4.70
CA SER A 289 -14.09 -1.17 -5.08
C SER A 289 -13.25 -1.06 -6.35
N LYS A 290 -12.22 -1.90 -6.51
CA LYS A 290 -11.44 -2.03 -7.75
C LYS A 290 -12.32 -2.42 -8.93
N PHE A 291 -13.20 -3.41 -8.76
CA PHE A 291 -14.14 -3.81 -9.81
C PHE A 291 -15.04 -2.63 -10.21
N ILE A 292 -15.64 -1.93 -9.26
CA ILE A 292 -16.51 -0.78 -9.53
C ILE A 292 -15.73 0.36 -10.20
N ARG A 293 -14.49 0.65 -9.78
CA ARG A 293 -13.74 1.79 -10.32
C ARG A 293 -13.06 1.49 -11.66
N ARG A 294 -12.66 0.24 -11.91
CA ARG A 294 -11.86 -0.13 -13.09
C ARG A 294 -12.61 -0.96 -14.12
N ALA A 295 -13.54 -1.83 -13.72
CA ALA A 295 -14.31 -2.65 -14.65
C ALA A 295 -15.66 -2.02 -15.03
N LEU A 296 -16.30 -1.25 -14.13
CA LEU A 296 -17.60 -0.65 -14.45
C LEU A 296 -17.55 0.35 -15.61
N PRO A 297 -16.58 1.29 -15.70
CA PRO A 297 -16.56 2.24 -16.81
C PRO A 297 -16.49 1.59 -18.21
N PRO A 298 -15.60 0.62 -18.49
CA PRO A 298 -15.58 -0.04 -19.79
C PRO A 298 -16.82 -0.91 -20.03
N LEU A 299 -17.39 -1.54 -18.99
CA LEU A 299 -18.63 -2.32 -19.12
C LEU A 299 -19.82 -1.44 -19.50
N VAL A 300 -19.95 -0.28 -18.86
CA VAL A 300 -20.99 0.71 -19.21
C VAL A 300 -20.77 1.23 -20.62
N GLY A 301 -19.53 1.58 -20.98
CA GLY A 301 -19.19 1.99 -22.35
C GLY A 301 -19.56 0.95 -23.40
N PHE A 302 -19.24 -0.33 -23.15
CA PHE A 302 -19.60 -1.43 -24.04
C PHE A 302 -21.12 -1.63 -24.15
N SER A 303 -21.86 -1.48 -23.04
CA SER A 303 -23.32 -1.61 -23.05
C SER A 303 -24.03 -0.50 -23.84
N LEU A 304 -23.45 0.71 -23.87
CA LEU A 304 -23.97 1.85 -24.62
C LEU A 304 -23.46 1.90 -26.08
N ALA A 305 -22.47 1.06 -26.43
CA ALA A 305 -21.87 1.04 -27.75
C ALA A 305 -22.89 0.75 -28.87
N PRO A 306 -23.86 -0.18 -28.77
CA PRO A 306 -24.85 -0.41 -29.83
C PRO A 306 -25.71 0.83 -30.12
N VAL A 307 -26.09 1.59 -29.10
CA VAL A 307 -26.90 2.81 -29.26
C VAL A 307 -26.07 3.90 -29.95
N ALA A 308 -24.83 4.10 -29.50
CA ALA A 308 -23.93 5.08 -30.10
C ALA A 308 -23.58 4.72 -31.56
N THR A 309 -23.26 3.46 -31.83
CA THR A 309 -22.95 2.97 -33.18
C THR A 309 -24.14 3.07 -34.13
N TYR A 310 -25.37 2.83 -33.64
CA TYR A 310 -26.58 3.04 -34.45
C TYR A 310 -26.75 4.52 -34.82
N SER A 311 -26.56 5.45 -33.87
CA SER A 311 -26.65 6.88 -34.15
C SER A 311 -25.58 7.39 -35.13
N LEU A 312 -24.36 6.83 -35.04
CA LEU A 312 -23.29 7.13 -36.00
C LEU A 312 -23.60 6.54 -37.37
N ALA A 313 -24.12 5.32 -37.42
CA ALA A 313 -24.51 4.68 -38.68
C ALA A 313 -25.65 5.44 -39.38
N SER A 314 -26.63 5.98 -38.64
CA SER A 314 -27.70 6.81 -39.22
C SER A 314 -27.15 8.09 -39.86
N GLN A 315 -26.23 8.78 -39.20
CA GLN A 315 -25.60 9.99 -39.76
C GLN A 315 -24.75 9.67 -41.00
N LEU A 316 -24.01 8.55 -40.97
CA LEU A 316 -23.19 8.14 -42.12
C LEU A 316 -24.03 7.75 -43.34
N SER A 317 -25.24 7.23 -43.13
CA SER A 317 -26.14 6.86 -44.23
C SER A 317 -26.62 8.05 -45.06
N GLU A 318 -26.74 9.24 -44.45
CA GLU A 318 -27.19 10.46 -45.15
C GLU A 318 -26.20 10.94 -46.20
N TYR A 319 -24.91 10.62 -46.03
CA TYR A 319 -23.84 11.00 -46.96
C TYR A 319 -23.66 10.01 -48.12
N GLN A 320 -24.39 8.89 -48.15
CA GLN A 320 -24.27 7.86 -49.18
C GLN A 320 -25.47 7.92 -50.16
N ALA A 321 -25.21 8.21 -51.44
CA ALA A 321 -26.25 8.28 -52.47
C ALA A 321 -26.44 6.99 -53.30
N THR A 322 -25.66 5.94 -53.03
CA THR A 322 -25.60 4.72 -53.87
C THR A 322 -26.48 3.57 -53.40
N MET A 323 -27.01 3.63 -52.18
CA MET A 323 -27.83 2.56 -51.57
C MET A 323 -29.04 3.14 -50.84
N ASP A 324 -30.07 2.32 -50.62
CA ASP A 324 -31.20 2.71 -49.78
C ASP A 324 -30.74 2.95 -48.33
N PRO A 325 -31.18 4.03 -47.66
CA PRO A 325 -30.73 4.42 -46.32
C PRO A 325 -30.86 3.29 -45.29
N THR A 326 -31.88 2.44 -45.38
CA THR A 326 -32.05 1.33 -44.43
C THR A 326 -30.99 0.25 -44.60
N THR A 327 -30.58 -0.03 -45.84
CA THR A 327 -29.50 -0.98 -46.11
C THR A 327 -28.13 -0.42 -45.76
N ALA A 328 -27.89 0.87 -46.06
CA ALA A 328 -26.65 1.56 -45.74
C ALA A 328 -26.41 1.64 -44.23
N THR A 329 -27.44 1.99 -43.44
CA THR A 329 -27.36 2.02 -41.97
C THR A 329 -27.05 0.65 -41.38
N ASN A 330 -27.72 -0.41 -41.83
CA ASN A 330 -27.48 -1.76 -41.32
C ASN A 330 -26.07 -2.27 -41.59
N ILE A 331 -25.54 -2.02 -42.80
CA ILE A 331 -24.17 -2.40 -43.17
C ILE A 331 -23.14 -1.60 -42.36
N ALA A 332 -23.32 -0.28 -42.25
CA ALA A 332 -22.44 0.59 -41.47
C ALA A 332 -22.46 0.23 -39.98
N PHE A 333 -23.65 0.02 -39.42
CA PHE A 333 -23.83 -0.42 -38.03
C PHE A 333 -23.12 -1.75 -37.77
N ALA A 334 -23.32 -2.76 -38.62
CA ALA A 334 -22.67 -4.05 -38.50
C ALA A 334 -21.14 -3.94 -38.58
N GLY A 335 -20.62 -3.13 -39.50
CA GLY A 335 -19.18 -2.90 -39.66
C GLY A 335 -18.55 -2.21 -38.44
N ILE A 336 -19.16 -1.13 -37.94
CA ILE A 336 -18.66 -0.39 -36.78
C ILE A 336 -18.76 -1.25 -35.52
N LEU A 337 -19.89 -1.93 -35.31
CA LEU A 337 -20.08 -2.79 -34.15
C LEU A 337 -19.09 -3.97 -34.15
N ALA A 338 -18.85 -4.57 -35.31
CA ALA A 338 -17.81 -5.60 -35.45
C ALA A 338 -16.43 -5.06 -35.08
N TYR A 339 -16.04 -3.89 -35.62
CA TYR A 339 -14.76 -3.26 -35.30
C TYR A 339 -14.61 -2.98 -33.79
N VAL A 340 -15.63 -2.39 -33.16
CA VAL A 340 -15.65 -2.14 -31.71
C VAL A 340 -15.59 -3.44 -30.91
N GLY A 341 -16.31 -4.48 -31.32
CA GLY A 341 -16.28 -5.79 -30.68
C GLY A 341 -14.90 -6.45 -30.74
N PHE A 342 -14.27 -6.46 -31.92
CA PHE A 342 -12.93 -7.03 -32.10
C PHE A 342 -11.88 -6.24 -31.32
N THR A 343 -11.87 -4.92 -31.43
CA THR A 343 -10.91 -4.07 -30.69
C THR A 343 -11.10 -4.17 -29.17
N ALA A 344 -12.33 -4.23 -28.67
CA ALA A 344 -12.62 -4.44 -27.26
C ALA A 344 -12.11 -5.81 -26.77
N SER A 345 -12.28 -6.87 -27.57
CA SER A 345 -11.77 -8.21 -27.24
C SER A 345 -10.24 -8.25 -27.13
N LEU A 346 -9.54 -7.59 -28.06
CA LEU A 346 -8.08 -7.43 -28.02
C LEU A 346 -7.63 -6.61 -26.81
N GLY A 347 -8.35 -5.53 -26.49
CA GLY A 347 -8.09 -4.72 -25.30
C GLY A 347 -8.24 -5.51 -24.00
N LEU A 348 -9.26 -6.37 -23.91
CA LEU A 348 -9.45 -7.26 -22.75
C LEU A 348 -8.28 -8.23 -22.59
N VAL A 349 -7.82 -8.85 -23.68
CA VAL A 349 -6.64 -9.73 -23.65
C VAL A 349 -5.43 -8.92 -23.20
N ALA A 350 -5.14 -7.79 -23.84
CA ALA A 350 -3.99 -6.94 -23.49
C ALA A 350 -3.97 -6.54 -22.00
N VAL A 351 -5.11 -6.10 -21.46
CA VAL A 351 -5.22 -5.70 -20.04
C VAL A 351 -5.08 -6.90 -19.09
N THR A 352 -5.56 -8.08 -19.49
CA THR A 352 -5.49 -9.28 -18.64
C THR A 352 -4.16 -10.02 -18.75
N THR A 353 -3.40 -9.81 -19.83
CA THR A 353 -2.09 -10.44 -20.06
C THR A 353 -0.90 -9.53 -19.76
N ALA A 354 -1.11 -8.24 -19.49
CA ALA A 354 -0.03 -7.31 -19.15
C ALA A 354 0.77 -7.80 -17.93
N ASN A 355 2.08 -8.02 -18.14
CA ASN A 355 2.98 -8.65 -17.16
C ASN A 355 4.20 -7.79 -16.79
N ASP A 356 4.34 -6.60 -17.38
CA ASP A 356 5.57 -5.78 -17.33
C ASP A 356 5.88 -5.20 -15.93
N GLN A 357 4.96 -5.32 -14.99
CA GLN A 357 5.10 -4.82 -13.62
C GLN A 357 5.52 -5.90 -12.60
N MET A 358 5.83 -7.12 -13.05
CA MET A 358 6.29 -8.19 -12.15
C MET A 358 7.83 -8.20 -12.14
N ASP A 359 8.43 -7.77 -11.03
CA ASP A 359 9.88 -7.80 -10.86
C ASP A 359 10.31 -9.06 -10.09
N ARG A 360 9.94 -9.15 -8.81
CA ARG A 360 10.35 -10.28 -7.94
C ARG A 360 9.21 -11.25 -7.68
N VAL A 361 8.01 -10.73 -7.47
CA VAL A 361 6.83 -11.54 -7.14
C VAL A 361 6.00 -11.77 -8.38
N THR A 362 5.83 -13.04 -8.74
CA THR A 362 5.08 -13.50 -9.91
C THR A 362 3.93 -14.42 -9.50
N TRP A 363 2.96 -14.61 -10.38
CA TRP A 363 1.87 -15.57 -10.13
C TRP A 363 2.33 -17.01 -10.31
N VAL A 364 1.80 -17.93 -9.50
CA VAL A 364 1.96 -19.37 -9.72
C VAL A 364 1.38 -19.75 -11.09
N THR A 365 2.07 -20.65 -11.79
CA THR A 365 1.62 -21.19 -13.08
C THR A 365 0.25 -21.86 -12.91
N GLY A 366 -0.72 -21.47 -13.74
CA GLY A 366 -2.10 -21.96 -13.66
C GLY A 366 -3.09 -21.00 -12.98
N THR A 367 -2.63 -19.89 -12.38
CA THR A 367 -3.53 -18.88 -11.82
C THR A 367 -4.41 -18.26 -12.92
N PRO A 368 -5.75 -18.20 -12.79
CA PRO A 368 -6.63 -17.68 -13.83
C PRO A 368 -6.48 -16.17 -14.01
N LEU A 369 -6.61 -15.68 -15.25
CA LEU A 369 -6.40 -14.26 -15.61
C LEU A 369 -7.28 -13.28 -14.80
N ARG A 370 -8.53 -13.67 -14.53
CA ARG A 370 -9.46 -12.87 -13.70
C ARG A 370 -8.92 -12.65 -12.29
N GLU A 371 -8.37 -13.70 -11.68
CA GLU A 371 -7.85 -13.60 -10.33
C GLU A 371 -6.59 -12.74 -10.27
N ARG A 372 -5.70 -12.89 -11.26
CA ARG A 372 -4.53 -12.03 -11.42
C ARG A 372 -4.93 -10.56 -11.48
N TRP A 373 -5.90 -10.22 -12.34
CA TRP A 373 -6.36 -8.84 -12.49
C TRP A 373 -6.97 -8.27 -11.19
N ILE A 374 -7.81 -9.05 -10.48
CA ILE A 374 -8.42 -8.61 -9.21
C ILE A 374 -7.37 -8.41 -8.12
N ARG A 375 -6.41 -9.34 -8.00
CA ARG A 375 -5.40 -9.36 -6.94
C ARG A 375 -4.09 -8.69 -7.35
N GLU A 376 -4.05 -8.00 -8.49
CA GLU A 376 -2.82 -7.39 -8.99
C GLU A 376 -2.22 -6.35 -8.03
N GLU A 377 -3.06 -5.58 -7.34
CA GLU A 377 -2.57 -4.60 -6.35
C GLU A 377 -1.97 -5.30 -5.12
N GLU A 378 -2.51 -6.48 -4.76
CA GLU A 378 -2.01 -7.30 -3.65
C GLU A 378 -0.61 -7.82 -4.00
N ARG A 379 -0.44 -8.32 -5.24
CA ARG A 379 0.88 -8.73 -5.75
C ARG A 379 1.84 -7.55 -5.80
N ALA A 380 1.45 -6.41 -6.36
CA ALA A 380 2.31 -5.23 -6.44
C ALA A 380 2.73 -4.70 -5.06
N ALA A 381 1.84 -4.74 -4.05
CA ALA A 381 2.19 -4.42 -2.68
C ALA A 381 3.23 -5.41 -2.12
N MET A 382 3.04 -6.71 -2.33
CA MET A 382 4.00 -7.73 -1.89
C MET A 382 5.34 -7.67 -2.63
N ASP A 383 5.33 -7.28 -3.90
CA ASP A 383 6.53 -7.07 -4.71
C ASP A 383 7.40 -5.94 -4.15
N ARG A 384 6.76 -4.83 -3.73
CA ARG A 384 7.45 -3.74 -3.02
C ARG A 384 8.07 -4.19 -1.70
N VAL A 385 7.37 -5.05 -0.95
CA VAL A 385 7.89 -5.66 0.28
C VAL A 385 9.10 -6.54 -0.04
N ALA A 386 9.00 -7.41 -1.04
CA ALA A 386 10.13 -8.24 -1.48
C ALA A 386 11.33 -7.41 -1.93
N GLN A 387 11.12 -6.33 -2.68
CA GLN A 387 12.18 -5.41 -3.10
C GLN A 387 12.85 -4.68 -1.92
N ALA A 388 12.09 -4.42 -0.85
CA ALA A 388 12.61 -3.71 0.32
C ALA A 388 13.37 -4.62 1.29
N TRP A 389 12.96 -5.89 1.41
CA TRP A 389 13.58 -6.86 2.31
C TRP A 389 14.79 -7.57 1.71
N GLY A 390 14.77 -7.85 0.41
CA GLY A 390 15.91 -8.50 -0.24
C GLY A 390 16.91 -7.54 -0.88
N PHE A 391 17.87 -8.12 -1.58
CA PHE A 391 18.90 -7.39 -2.30
C PHE A 391 18.31 -6.62 -3.48
N LYS A 392 18.85 -5.42 -3.69
CA LYS A 392 18.49 -4.57 -4.83
C LYS A 392 19.18 -5.03 -6.09
N GLU A 393 20.38 -5.60 -5.96
CA GLU A 393 21.19 -6.06 -7.08
C GLU A 393 20.63 -7.37 -7.66
N THR A 394 20.37 -7.40 -8.98
CA THR A 394 19.79 -8.57 -9.66
C THR A 394 20.64 -9.83 -9.51
N TRP A 395 21.97 -9.70 -9.58
CA TRP A 395 22.92 -10.81 -9.48
C TRP A 395 23.04 -11.45 -8.09
N ARG A 396 22.53 -10.78 -7.04
CA ARG A 396 22.48 -11.32 -5.66
C ARG A 396 21.13 -11.91 -5.29
N ARG A 397 20.12 -11.73 -6.15
CA ARG A 397 18.79 -12.29 -5.92
C ARG A 397 18.91 -13.81 -5.90
N GLY A 398 18.33 -14.45 -4.89
CA GLY A 398 18.42 -15.89 -4.66
C GLY A 398 19.44 -16.33 -3.60
N GLU A 399 20.39 -15.47 -3.23
CA GLU A 399 21.31 -15.71 -2.08
C GLU A 399 20.72 -15.27 -0.74
N GLU A 400 19.44 -14.87 -0.73
CA GLU A 400 18.77 -14.31 0.43
C GLU A 400 18.30 -15.42 1.36
N GLU A 401 18.87 -15.43 2.56
CA GLU A 401 18.55 -16.34 3.65
C GLU A 401 18.17 -15.53 4.89
N GLY A 402 17.23 -16.06 5.67
CA GLY A 402 16.78 -15.45 6.91
C GLY A 402 15.35 -15.81 7.25
N GLU A 403 15.04 -15.85 8.54
CA GLU A 403 13.71 -16.19 9.06
C GLU A 403 12.61 -15.29 8.45
N GLU A 404 12.87 -13.98 8.38
CA GLU A 404 11.95 -13.01 7.78
C GLU A 404 11.75 -13.26 6.27
N TRP A 405 12.80 -13.64 5.56
CA TRP A 405 12.75 -13.90 4.13
C TRP A 405 11.99 -15.20 3.82
N GLU A 406 12.22 -16.25 4.62
CA GLU A 406 11.47 -17.50 4.56
C GLU A 406 9.99 -17.30 4.88
N ALA A 407 9.68 -16.51 5.92
CA ALA A 407 8.31 -16.15 6.27
C ALA A 407 7.60 -15.38 5.14
N LEU A 408 8.31 -14.48 4.44
CA LEU A 408 7.78 -13.81 3.25
C LEU A 408 7.47 -14.80 2.13
N ARG A 409 8.41 -15.73 1.85
CA ARG A 409 8.26 -16.75 0.82
C ARG A 409 7.08 -17.69 1.12
N GLU A 410 6.93 -18.12 2.36
CA GLU A 410 5.79 -18.92 2.81
C GLU A 410 4.46 -18.15 2.65
N CYS A 411 4.41 -16.90 3.12
CA CYS A 411 3.22 -16.04 3.00
C CYS A 411 2.81 -15.85 1.52
N LEU A 412 3.78 -15.65 0.62
CA LEU A 412 3.54 -15.56 -0.81
C LEU A 412 3.02 -16.88 -1.39
N GLY A 413 3.63 -18.00 -1.00
CA GLY A 413 3.22 -19.35 -1.42
C GLY A 413 1.77 -19.65 -1.05
N LEU A 414 1.36 -19.34 0.18
CA LEU A 414 -0.02 -19.49 0.65
C LEU A 414 -1.02 -18.66 -0.17
N ARG A 415 -0.57 -17.56 -0.77
CA ARG A 415 -1.39 -16.65 -1.57
C ARG A 415 -1.37 -16.98 -3.08
N GLY A 416 -0.69 -18.04 -3.50
CA GLY A 416 -0.58 -18.41 -4.93
C GLY A 416 0.39 -17.53 -5.71
N MET A 417 1.38 -16.95 -5.03
CA MET A 417 2.45 -16.15 -5.60
C MET A 417 3.79 -16.85 -5.40
N VAL A 418 4.72 -16.64 -6.33
CA VAL A 418 6.09 -17.18 -6.29
C VAL A 418 7.06 -16.01 -6.21
N LEU A 419 7.92 -16.07 -5.19
CA LEU A 419 9.05 -15.17 -5.01
C LEU A 419 10.24 -15.66 -5.83
N ASP A 420 10.83 -14.79 -6.64
CA ASP A 420 12.00 -15.05 -7.48
C ASP A 420 11.89 -16.37 -8.25
N LYS A 421 10.96 -16.40 -9.20
CA LYS A 421 10.76 -17.57 -10.05
C LYS A 421 12.05 -17.86 -10.82
N VAL A 422 12.64 -19.05 -10.60
CA VAL A 422 13.93 -19.47 -11.19
C VAL A 422 14.00 -19.26 -12.71
N ALA A 423 12.90 -19.53 -13.42
CA ALA A 423 12.81 -19.38 -14.87
C ALA A 423 12.83 -17.92 -15.37
N LEU A 424 12.73 -16.93 -14.47
CA LEU A 424 12.77 -15.50 -14.76
C LEU A 424 14.01 -14.83 -14.13
N MET A 425 14.92 -15.62 -13.56
CA MET A 425 16.17 -15.09 -13.03
C MET A 425 17.19 -14.92 -14.15
N GLU A 426 17.95 -13.82 -14.09
CA GLU A 426 19.01 -13.49 -15.04
C GLU A 426 20.04 -14.63 -15.09
N GLY A 427 20.31 -15.16 -16.29
CA GLY A 427 21.27 -16.26 -16.51
C GLY A 427 20.69 -17.68 -16.49
N MET A 428 19.37 -17.83 -16.32
CA MET A 428 18.66 -19.13 -16.40
C MET A 428 17.80 -19.29 -17.67
N GLU A 429 18.00 -18.44 -18.69
CA GLU A 429 17.32 -18.48 -20.01
C GLU A 429 17.92 -19.48 -21.00
#